data_AF-X1CAB2-F1
#
_entry.id   AF-X1CAB2-F1
#
_cell.length_a   1.000
_cell.length_b   1.000
_cell.length_c   1.000
_cell.angle_alpha   90.00
_cell.angle_beta   90.00
_cell.angle_gamma   90.00
#
_symmetry.space_group_name_H-M   'P 1'
#
loop_
_entity.id
_entity.type
_entity.pdbx_description
1 polymer ?
#
loop_
_entity_poly.entity_id
_entity_poly.type
_entity_poly.pdbx_seq_one_letter_code
_entity_poly.pdbx_strand_id
1 'polypeptide(L)'
;PTKVLEADKLIILNQVSVDPLFKCTLSLLNCYSLVSSKSQRIDKVIRNGKDYLLLDQFKQDLISNILDVFSIKKPCLVINDMFYFLEGAGPFIFKDSNLIRTGLIVSGSDAVAVDSITLNLLNIDLLKSEILLEARNRKLGITNVSEINLKGEKLDDRKVAVNFSVCKLNEITINNTYLQEGRLCSGCFKEAYYLLNFMKTHMTKDLKYIRKQSMLIGENPPEPDIVKNVIIFGDCAVNSTKNHDFRYTQAQKKDNPIKTIQGKIKKNNSYQNQIQLYQEYFVAHL
;
A
#
# COMPACT_ATOMS: atom_id res chain seq x y z
N PRO A 1 -5.94 8.55 -23.34
CA PRO A 1 -5.74 9.95 -22.87
C PRO A 1 -5.34 10.86 -24.04
N THR A 2 -6.13 10.80 -25.12
CA THR A 2 -5.80 11.40 -26.42
C THR A 2 -5.60 12.91 -26.31
N LYS A 3 -6.52 13.61 -25.63
CA LYS A 3 -6.44 15.07 -25.40
C LYS A 3 -5.15 15.53 -24.72
N VAL A 4 -4.61 14.75 -23.77
CA VAL A 4 -3.37 15.11 -23.05
C VAL A 4 -2.16 14.91 -23.95
N LEU A 5 -2.14 13.82 -24.73
CA LEU A 5 -1.03 13.50 -25.62
C LEU A 5 -0.94 14.49 -26.79
N GLU A 6 -2.10 14.91 -27.30
CA GLU A 6 -2.24 15.88 -28.39
C GLU A 6 -2.06 17.33 -27.96
N ALA A 7 -2.03 17.63 -26.66
CA ALA A 7 -1.85 19.00 -26.19
C ALA A 7 -0.49 19.58 -26.61
N ASP A 8 -0.46 20.84 -27.02
CA ASP A 8 0.79 21.53 -27.38
C ASP A 8 1.75 21.66 -26.19
N LYS A 9 1.17 21.84 -25.00
CA LYS A 9 1.87 22.03 -23.74
C LYS A 9 1.22 21.16 -22.68
N LEU A 10 2.05 20.47 -21.91
CA LEU A 10 1.64 19.69 -20.75
C LEU A 10 2.26 20.32 -19.51
N ILE A 11 1.42 20.79 -18.60
CA ILE A 11 1.84 21.34 -17.30
C ILE A 11 1.38 20.38 -16.22
N ILE A 12 2.27 20.05 -15.30
CA ILE A 12 1.98 19.17 -14.17
C ILE A 12 2.15 19.98 -12.88
N LEU A 13 1.07 20.07 -12.11
CA LEU A 13 1.04 20.65 -10.78
C LEU A 13 0.78 19.54 -9.77
N ASN A 14 1.67 19.41 -8.79
CA ASN A 14 1.61 18.37 -7.78
C ASN A 14 1.58 19.01 -6.39
N GLN A 15 0.60 18.64 -5.57
CA GLN A 15 0.74 18.83 -4.14
C GLN A 15 1.66 17.73 -3.60
N VAL A 16 2.79 18.12 -3.01
CA VAL A 16 3.73 17.16 -2.43
C VAL A 16 3.21 16.71 -1.07
N SER A 17 3.18 15.40 -0.86
CA SER A 17 2.80 14.76 0.39
C SER A 17 3.58 13.45 0.58
N VAL A 18 3.56 12.89 1.78
CA VAL A 18 4.13 11.56 2.03
C VAL A 18 3.39 10.50 1.23
N ASP A 19 4.14 9.52 0.71
CA ASP A 19 3.62 8.32 0.07
C ASP A 19 4.27 7.06 0.68
N PRO A 20 3.51 6.02 1.03
CA PRO A 20 4.04 4.82 1.69
C PRO A 20 4.99 3.99 0.83
N LEU A 21 4.93 4.13 -0.50
CA LEU A 21 5.72 3.32 -1.43
C LEU A 21 6.96 4.06 -1.97
N PHE A 22 6.80 5.34 -2.32
CA PHE A 22 7.80 6.20 -2.95
C PHE A 22 8.36 7.28 -2.02
N LYS A 23 8.00 7.25 -0.73
CA LYS A 23 8.27 8.29 0.28
C LYS A 23 7.50 9.59 0.08
N CYS A 24 7.40 10.07 -1.15
CA CYS A 24 6.62 11.27 -1.49
C CYS A 24 5.83 11.11 -2.79
N THR A 25 4.68 11.77 -2.87
CA THR A 25 3.93 11.99 -4.11
C THR A 25 4.60 13.10 -4.92
N LEU A 26 5.20 12.76 -6.06
CA LEU A 26 5.99 13.67 -6.90
C LEU A 26 5.55 13.64 -8.36
N SER A 27 6.25 14.40 -9.22
CA SER A 27 5.83 14.63 -10.59
C SER A 27 5.87 13.39 -11.47
N LEU A 28 6.89 12.54 -11.34
CA LEU A 28 6.94 11.28 -12.09
C LEU A 28 5.76 10.38 -11.73
N LEU A 29 5.44 10.24 -10.43
CA LEU A 29 4.29 9.46 -9.98
C LEU A 29 2.97 10.05 -10.51
N ASN A 30 2.82 11.38 -10.46
CA ASN A 30 1.61 12.05 -10.94
C ASN A 30 1.47 11.98 -12.47
N CYS A 31 2.55 11.83 -13.24
CA CYS A 31 2.44 11.55 -14.69
C CYS A 31 1.65 10.26 -14.96
N TYR A 32 1.68 9.30 -14.04
CA TYR A 32 0.94 8.06 -14.23
C TYR A 32 -0.58 8.25 -14.13
N SER A 33 -1.05 9.32 -13.49
CA SER A 33 -2.48 9.67 -13.46
C SER A 33 -3.03 10.15 -14.81
N LEU A 34 -2.16 10.36 -15.80
CA LEU A 34 -2.58 10.72 -17.17
C LEU A 34 -3.26 9.54 -17.89
N VAL A 35 -2.98 8.30 -17.49
CA VAL A 35 -3.65 7.11 -18.04
C VAL A 35 -4.82 6.68 -17.15
N SER A 36 -5.79 5.97 -17.73
CA SER A 36 -6.97 5.52 -16.99
C SER A 36 -6.61 4.52 -15.88
N SER A 37 -7.40 4.47 -14.80
CA SER A 37 -7.20 3.50 -13.71
C SER A 37 -7.19 2.05 -14.19
N LYS A 38 -7.95 1.72 -15.24
CA LYS A 38 -7.91 0.40 -15.89
C LYS A 38 -6.54 0.08 -16.48
N SER A 39 -5.88 1.07 -17.09
CA SER A 39 -4.54 0.97 -17.67
C SER A 39 -3.41 1.04 -16.63
N GLN A 40 -3.71 1.49 -15.41
CA GLN A 40 -2.74 1.53 -14.31
C GLN A 40 -2.64 0.20 -13.55
N ARG A 41 -3.50 -0.78 -13.88
CA ARG A 41 -3.47 -2.09 -13.25
C ARG A 41 -2.17 -2.80 -13.59
N ILE A 42 -1.54 -3.36 -12.57
CA ILE A 42 -0.35 -4.19 -12.71
C ILE A 42 -0.79 -5.62 -12.54
N ASP A 43 -0.77 -6.36 -13.64
CA ASP A 43 -1.06 -7.79 -13.61
C ASP A 43 0.16 -8.53 -13.05
N LYS A 44 -0.09 -9.57 -12.25
CA LYS A 44 0.96 -10.43 -11.70
C LYS A 44 1.53 -11.34 -12.79
N VAL A 45 2.38 -10.79 -13.65
CA VAL A 45 3.13 -11.56 -14.64
C VAL A 45 4.43 -12.05 -14.02
N ILE A 46 4.46 -13.31 -13.57
CA ILE A 46 5.68 -13.90 -13.00
C ILE A 46 6.72 -14.05 -14.11
N ARG A 47 7.84 -13.34 -14.01
CA ARG A 47 8.96 -13.50 -14.94
C ARG A 47 9.66 -14.85 -14.66
N ASN A 48 9.90 -15.64 -15.70
CA ASN A 48 10.56 -16.95 -15.56
C ASN A 48 11.89 -16.85 -14.79
N GLY A 49 12.06 -17.70 -13.78
CA GLY A 49 13.29 -17.81 -12.99
C GLY A 49 13.50 -16.73 -11.92
N LYS A 50 12.48 -15.92 -11.61
CA LYS A 50 12.56 -14.85 -10.58
C LYS A 50 11.46 -15.01 -9.53
N ASP A 51 11.84 -14.99 -8.25
CA ASP A 51 10.87 -14.89 -7.14
C ASP A 51 10.28 -13.46 -7.13
N TYR A 52 8.99 -13.37 -7.45
CA TYR A 52 8.22 -12.13 -7.55
C TYR A 52 8.29 -11.29 -6.26
N LEU A 53 8.27 -11.95 -5.10
CA LEU A 53 8.31 -11.29 -3.79
C LEU A 53 9.73 -10.85 -3.45
N LEU A 54 10.73 -11.71 -3.67
CA LEU A 54 12.12 -11.42 -3.33
C LEU A 54 12.67 -10.20 -4.07
N LEU A 55 12.28 -10.01 -5.33
CA LEU A 55 12.73 -8.88 -6.15
C LEU A 55 11.77 -7.69 -6.12
N ASP A 56 10.68 -7.77 -5.36
CA ASP A 56 9.57 -6.82 -5.38
C ASP A 56 9.17 -6.43 -6.81
N GLN A 57 8.87 -7.43 -7.63
CA GLN A 57 8.62 -7.24 -9.06
C GLN A 57 7.44 -6.27 -9.31
N PHE A 58 6.45 -6.24 -8.41
CA PHE A 58 5.37 -5.25 -8.45
C PHE A 58 5.90 -3.82 -8.56
N LYS A 59 6.85 -3.45 -7.69
CA LYS A 59 7.41 -2.09 -7.67
C LYS A 59 8.18 -1.78 -8.94
N GLN A 60 8.94 -2.76 -9.44
CA GLN A 60 9.69 -2.62 -10.69
C GLN A 60 8.76 -2.41 -11.89
N ASP A 61 7.69 -3.20 -11.98
CA ASP A 61 6.68 -3.09 -13.03
C ASP A 61 5.93 -1.74 -12.93
N LEU A 62 5.61 -1.30 -11.71
CA LEU A 62 5.01 0.01 -11.46
C LEU A 62 5.92 1.15 -11.92
N ILE A 63 7.18 1.15 -11.51
CA ILE A 63 8.19 2.15 -11.91
C ILE A 63 8.35 2.17 -13.42
N SER A 64 8.46 1.00 -14.06
CA SER A 64 8.56 0.91 -15.51
C SER A 64 7.35 1.57 -16.19
N ASN A 65 6.14 1.20 -15.78
CA ASN A 65 4.91 1.75 -16.35
C ASN A 65 4.80 3.27 -16.17
N ILE A 66 5.18 3.79 -14.99
CA ILE A 66 5.22 5.24 -14.72
C ILE A 66 6.15 5.94 -15.71
N LEU A 67 7.37 5.42 -15.87
CA LEU A 67 8.38 6.03 -16.74
C LEU A 67 8.05 5.85 -18.22
N ASP A 68 7.38 4.77 -18.60
CA ASP A 68 6.88 4.55 -19.96
C ASP A 68 5.84 5.62 -20.30
N VAL A 69 4.85 5.87 -19.43
CA VAL A 69 3.88 6.95 -19.60
C VAL A 69 4.54 8.33 -19.67
N PHE A 70 5.48 8.60 -18.77
CA PHE A 70 6.27 9.84 -18.77
C PHE A 70 7.02 10.04 -20.10
N SER A 71 7.56 8.97 -20.67
CA SER A 71 8.36 9.04 -21.90
C SER A 71 7.55 9.41 -23.14
N ILE A 72 6.25 9.08 -23.17
CA ILE A 72 5.34 9.40 -24.29
C ILE A 72 5.13 10.92 -24.41
N LYS A 73 4.88 11.61 -23.30
CA LYS A 73 4.65 13.05 -23.29
C LYS A 73 5.28 13.67 -22.05
N LYS A 74 6.47 14.25 -22.22
CA LYS A 74 7.13 14.97 -21.15
C LYS A 74 6.43 16.31 -20.88
N PRO A 75 6.23 16.70 -19.62
CA PRO A 75 5.70 18.01 -19.27
C PRO A 75 6.68 19.11 -19.70
N CYS A 76 6.16 20.25 -20.14
CA CYS A 76 6.95 21.44 -20.43
C CYS A 76 7.20 22.30 -19.18
N LEU A 77 6.37 22.13 -18.15
CA LEU A 77 6.51 22.76 -16.84
C LEU A 77 5.99 21.80 -15.77
N VAL A 78 6.78 21.64 -14.73
CA VAL A 78 6.44 20.88 -13.53
C VAL A 78 6.51 21.83 -12.34
N ILE A 79 5.52 21.74 -11.47
CA ILE A 79 5.43 22.48 -10.22
C ILE A 79 5.14 21.47 -9.11
N ASN A 80 6.14 21.23 -8.26
CA ASN A 80 5.97 20.54 -7.00
C ASN A 80 5.68 21.61 -5.92
N ASP A 81 4.39 21.78 -5.63
CA ASP A 81 3.92 22.64 -4.56
C ASP A 81 4.10 21.92 -3.23
N MET A 82 5.04 22.43 -2.44
CA MET A 82 5.28 21.98 -1.08
C MET A 82 4.99 23.09 -0.08
N PHE A 83 4.32 24.18 -0.47
CA PHE A 83 4.08 25.36 0.36
C PHE A 83 3.44 24.95 1.69
N TYR A 84 2.47 24.04 1.58
CA TYR A 84 2.10 23.11 2.64
C TYR A 84 2.50 21.69 2.23
N PHE A 85 3.02 20.93 3.19
CA PHE A 85 3.43 19.55 3.00
C PHE A 85 2.65 18.68 3.99
N LEU A 86 2.04 17.60 3.51
CA LEU A 86 1.32 16.65 4.37
C LEU A 86 2.27 15.51 4.77
N GLU A 87 2.77 15.58 6.00
CA GLU A 87 3.62 14.56 6.61
C GLU A 87 2.81 13.51 7.40
N GLY A 88 3.47 12.44 7.84
CA GLY A 88 2.87 11.37 8.63
C GLY A 88 2.34 10.23 7.75
N ALA A 89 1.05 9.93 7.87
CA ALA A 89 0.43 8.77 7.22
C ALA A 89 -0.13 9.03 5.81
N GLY A 90 0.16 10.18 5.20
CA GLY A 90 -0.40 10.63 3.92
C GLY A 90 -0.27 9.62 2.75
N PRO A 91 -0.91 9.90 1.60
CA PRO A 91 -1.69 11.10 1.28
C PRO A 91 -3.16 11.02 1.69
N PHE A 92 -3.72 9.82 1.89
CA PHE A 92 -5.16 9.62 2.06
C PHE A 92 -5.61 9.45 3.52
N ILE A 93 -4.69 9.55 4.49
CA ILE A 93 -4.96 9.30 5.91
C ILE A 93 -4.78 10.60 6.70
N PHE A 94 -5.81 11.44 6.75
CA PHE A 94 -5.70 12.79 7.33
C PHE A 94 -5.55 12.82 8.85
N LYS A 95 -6.18 11.89 9.58
CA LYS A 95 -6.19 11.90 11.06
C LYS A 95 -4.80 11.64 11.66
N ASP A 96 -4.02 10.78 11.01
CA ASP A 96 -2.66 10.43 11.41
C ASP A 96 -1.61 11.16 10.54
N SER A 97 -2.02 12.20 9.84
CA SER A 97 -1.14 13.10 9.10
C SER A 97 -1.11 14.47 9.74
N ASN A 98 -0.05 15.23 9.44
CA ASN A 98 0.12 16.59 9.90
C ASN A 98 0.46 17.51 8.73
N LEU A 99 -0.21 18.66 8.64
CA LEU A 99 0.07 19.63 7.59
C LEU A 99 1.11 20.63 8.12
N ILE A 100 2.31 20.60 7.56
CA ILE A 100 3.38 21.55 7.91
C ILE A 100 3.49 22.62 6.83
N ARG A 101 3.79 23.86 7.23
CA ARG A 101 4.06 24.96 6.31
C ARG A 101 5.55 25.02 6.01
N THR A 102 5.94 24.79 4.77
CA THR A 102 7.35 24.92 4.34
C THR A 102 7.61 26.27 3.66
N GLY A 103 6.59 26.83 3.00
CA GLY A 103 6.72 28.05 2.19
C GLY A 103 7.54 27.86 0.89
N LEU A 104 7.81 26.62 0.49
CA LEU A 104 8.64 26.30 -0.67
C LEU A 104 7.78 25.84 -1.86
N ILE A 105 8.25 26.13 -3.07
CA ILE A 105 7.72 25.58 -4.32
C ILE A 105 8.93 25.25 -5.18
N VAL A 106 8.95 24.06 -5.78
CA VAL A 106 9.99 23.66 -6.74
C VAL A 106 9.37 23.58 -8.12
N SER A 107 9.87 24.38 -9.07
CA SER A 107 9.35 24.39 -10.43
C SER A 107 10.45 24.40 -11.48
N GLY A 108 10.19 23.75 -12.61
CA GLY A 108 11.15 23.67 -13.71
C GLY A 108 10.58 22.95 -14.93
N SER A 109 11.36 22.92 -16.01
CA SER A 109 10.98 22.26 -17.27
C SER A 109 11.41 20.79 -17.37
N ASP A 110 12.20 20.29 -16.42
CA ASP A 110 12.62 18.89 -16.33
C ASP A 110 12.03 18.28 -15.04
N ALA A 111 11.09 17.33 -15.20
CA ALA A 111 10.41 16.65 -14.10
C ALA A 111 11.37 15.87 -13.19
N VAL A 112 12.39 15.24 -13.78
CA VAL A 112 13.37 14.44 -13.04
C VAL A 112 14.26 15.35 -12.21
N ALA A 113 14.64 16.51 -12.76
CA ALA A 113 15.38 17.53 -12.02
C ALA A 113 14.54 18.11 -10.87
N VAL A 114 13.27 18.44 -11.13
CA VAL A 114 12.34 18.98 -10.11
C VAL A 114 12.11 17.98 -8.98
N ASP A 115 11.91 16.70 -9.29
CA ASP A 115 11.76 15.64 -8.28
C ASP A 115 13.07 15.42 -7.51
N SER A 116 14.23 15.48 -8.18
CA SER A 116 15.54 15.34 -7.51
C SER A 116 15.80 16.47 -6.52
N ILE A 117 15.51 17.73 -6.89
CA ILE A 117 15.62 18.88 -5.99
C ILE A 117 14.61 18.76 -4.84
N THR A 118 13.37 18.35 -5.13
CA THR A 118 12.33 18.14 -4.13
C THR A 118 12.77 17.12 -3.07
N LEU A 119 13.25 15.94 -3.49
CA LEU A 119 13.73 14.91 -2.58
C LEU A 119 14.95 15.38 -1.78
N ASN A 120 15.85 16.14 -2.41
CA ASN A 120 17.02 16.70 -1.74
C ASN A 120 16.61 17.68 -0.62
N LEU A 121 15.64 18.57 -0.86
CA LEU A 121 15.09 19.49 0.15
C LEU A 121 14.46 18.73 1.34
N LEU A 122 13.88 17.55 1.09
CA LEU A 122 13.28 16.68 2.11
C LEU A 122 14.30 15.74 2.80
N ASN A 123 15.61 15.95 2.58
CA ASN A 123 16.69 15.09 3.09
C ASN A 123 16.56 13.61 2.69
N ILE A 124 15.97 13.32 1.54
CA ILE A 124 15.90 11.97 0.99
C ILE A 124 17.13 11.71 0.14
N ASP A 125 17.82 10.61 0.44
CA ASP A 125 18.93 10.11 -0.38
C ASP A 125 18.41 9.70 -1.77
N LEU A 126 18.91 10.38 -2.81
CA LEU A 126 18.52 10.13 -4.20
C LEU A 126 18.89 8.73 -4.66
N LEU A 127 19.92 8.11 -4.07
CA LEU A 127 20.31 6.72 -4.37
C LEU A 127 19.33 5.70 -3.78
N LYS A 128 18.40 6.11 -2.91
CA LYS A 128 17.32 5.26 -2.41
C LYS A 128 16.01 5.44 -3.19
N SER A 129 15.95 6.41 -4.10
CA SER A 129 14.79 6.63 -4.97
C SER A 129 14.87 5.73 -6.20
N GLU A 130 14.28 4.54 -6.11
CA GLU A 130 14.28 3.56 -7.21
C GLU A 130 13.72 4.13 -8.52
N ILE A 131 12.72 5.01 -8.46
CA ILE A 131 12.15 5.66 -9.64
C ILE A 131 13.13 6.65 -10.30
N LEU A 132 13.89 7.42 -9.51
CA LEU A 132 14.91 8.33 -10.06
C LEU A 132 16.13 7.56 -10.58
N LEU A 133 16.52 6.48 -9.93
CA LEU A 133 17.57 5.59 -10.42
C LEU A 133 17.19 4.98 -11.77
N GLU A 134 15.97 4.50 -11.92
CA GLU A 134 15.51 3.96 -13.20
C GLU A 134 15.37 5.06 -14.26
N ALA A 135 14.90 6.26 -13.89
CA ALA A 135 14.89 7.41 -14.80
C ALA A 135 16.30 7.80 -15.28
N ARG A 136 17.31 7.69 -14.40
CA ARG A 136 18.74 7.88 -14.74
C ARG A 136 19.20 6.85 -15.76
N ASN A 137 18.91 5.57 -15.49
CA ASN A 137 19.30 4.47 -16.38
C ASN A 137 18.72 4.64 -17.78
N ARG A 138 17.47 5.13 -17.86
CA ARG A 138 16.76 5.41 -19.11
C ARG A 138 17.07 6.79 -19.73
N LYS A 139 17.94 7.60 -19.10
CA LYS A 139 18.32 8.95 -19.54
C LYS A 139 17.10 9.86 -19.78
N LEU A 140 16.10 9.78 -18.88
CA LEU A 140 14.82 10.46 -19.06
C LEU A 140 14.82 11.94 -18.62
N GLY A 141 15.84 12.39 -17.90
CA GLY A 141 16.06 13.76 -17.48
C GLY A 141 17.35 13.91 -16.66
N ILE A 142 17.58 15.10 -16.12
CA ILE A 142 18.77 15.40 -15.32
C ILE A 142 18.59 14.83 -13.90
N THR A 143 19.47 13.93 -13.50
CA THR A 143 19.44 13.25 -12.19
C THR A 143 20.59 13.67 -11.27
N ASN A 144 21.62 14.30 -11.84
CA ASN A 144 22.73 14.82 -11.08
C ASN A 144 22.42 16.26 -10.64
N VAL A 145 22.33 16.49 -9.33
CA VAL A 145 21.99 17.80 -8.76
C VAL A 145 23.01 18.87 -9.16
N SER A 146 24.29 18.51 -9.36
CA SER A 146 25.31 19.48 -9.77
C SER A 146 25.13 20.00 -11.20
N GLU A 147 24.35 19.30 -12.03
CA GLU A 147 24.03 19.71 -13.41
C GLU A 147 22.77 20.58 -13.47
N ILE A 148 22.04 20.73 -12.36
CA ILE A 148 20.80 21.50 -12.28
C ILE A 148 21.15 22.97 -11.99
N ASN A 149 20.80 23.86 -12.92
CA ASN A 149 20.90 25.32 -12.71
C ASN A 149 19.78 25.80 -11.77
N LEU A 150 19.99 25.64 -10.48
CA LEU A 150 19.06 26.09 -9.45
C LEU A 150 19.03 27.62 -9.39
N LYS A 151 17.81 28.19 -9.41
CA LYS A 151 17.54 29.61 -9.17
C LYS A 151 16.69 29.74 -7.91
N GLY A 152 17.03 30.69 -7.05
CA GLY A 152 16.32 30.94 -5.79
C GLY A 152 17.14 30.51 -4.59
N GLU A 153 16.47 29.89 -3.61
CA GLU A 153 17.05 29.49 -2.33
C GLU A 153 18.14 28.41 -2.49
N LYS A 154 19.14 28.42 -1.60
CA LYS A 154 20.15 27.37 -1.52
C LYS A 154 19.57 26.12 -0.85
N LEU A 155 19.89 24.95 -1.39
CA LEU A 155 19.34 23.66 -0.89
C LEU A 155 19.68 23.40 0.57
N ASP A 156 20.91 23.69 0.98
CA ASP A 156 21.40 23.41 2.33
C ASP A 156 20.75 24.32 3.39
N ASP A 157 20.34 25.53 3.00
CA ASP A 157 19.71 26.51 3.90
C ASP A 157 18.22 26.23 4.13
N ARG A 158 17.59 25.43 3.26
CA ARG A 158 16.13 25.21 3.22
C ARG A 158 15.71 23.75 3.35
N LYS A 159 16.55 22.93 3.98
CA LYS A 159 16.17 21.55 4.31
C LYS A 159 14.93 21.54 5.19
N VAL A 160 14.00 20.65 4.86
CA VAL A 160 12.75 20.45 5.58
C VAL A 160 12.84 19.15 6.36
N ALA A 161 12.65 19.21 7.68
CA ALA A 161 12.48 18.02 8.50
C ALA A 161 11.05 17.51 8.34
N VAL A 162 10.91 16.23 7.98
CA VAL A 162 9.63 15.58 7.69
C VAL A 162 9.51 14.25 8.39
N ASN A 163 8.35 13.99 8.98
CA ASN A 163 7.95 12.68 9.47
C ASN A 163 7.37 11.85 8.31
N PHE A 164 8.10 10.85 7.84
CA PHE A 164 7.60 9.93 6.81
C PHE A 164 6.69 8.86 7.40
N SER A 165 5.94 8.19 6.52
CA SER A 165 5.13 7.03 6.87
C SER A 165 6.01 5.89 7.37
N VAL A 166 5.43 5.05 8.23
CA VAL A 166 6.06 3.82 8.71
C VAL A 166 6.53 2.92 7.56
N CYS A 167 7.62 2.19 7.77
CA CYS A 167 8.19 1.30 6.76
C CYS A 167 7.73 -0.17 6.93
N LYS A 168 7.07 -0.48 8.04
CA LYS A 168 6.58 -1.83 8.38
C LYS A 168 5.15 -1.74 8.87
N LEU A 169 4.32 -2.74 8.54
CA LEU A 169 2.89 -2.69 8.90
C LEU A 169 2.68 -2.87 10.41
N ASN A 170 3.56 -3.61 11.10
CA ASN A 170 3.49 -3.87 12.54
C ASN A 170 3.77 -2.63 13.41
N GLU A 171 4.25 -1.54 12.82
CA GLU A 171 4.34 -0.24 13.47
C GLU A 171 2.94 0.43 13.57
N ILE A 172 1.96 -0.03 12.78
CA ILE A 172 0.57 0.44 12.83
C ILE A 172 -0.18 -0.34 13.91
N THR A 173 -0.35 0.27 15.08
CA THR A 173 -1.11 -0.34 16.18
C THR A 173 -2.61 -0.14 16.00
N ILE A 174 -3.36 -1.25 16.03
CA ILE A 174 -4.82 -1.28 15.93
C ILE A 174 -5.41 -1.94 17.17
N ASN A 175 -6.46 -1.34 17.73
CA ASN A 175 -7.14 -1.87 18.90
C ASN A 175 -7.62 -3.32 18.67
N ASN A 176 -7.36 -4.19 19.65
CA ASN A 176 -7.76 -5.60 19.67
C ASN A 176 -7.35 -6.40 18.43
N THR A 177 -6.37 -5.95 17.64
CA THR A 177 -5.93 -6.62 16.42
C THR A 177 -4.43 -6.91 16.51
N TYR A 178 -4.07 -8.18 16.38
CA TYR A 178 -2.68 -8.66 16.37
C TYR A 178 -2.26 -8.93 14.93
N LEU A 179 -1.28 -8.18 14.43
CA LEU A 179 -0.81 -8.31 13.06
C LEU A 179 0.30 -9.35 12.97
N GLN A 180 0.17 -10.27 12.01
CA GLN A 180 1.19 -11.28 11.70
C GLN A 180 1.55 -11.17 10.21
N GLU A 181 2.79 -10.76 9.94
CA GLU A 181 3.28 -10.49 8.59
C GLU A 181 4.16 -11.64 8.09
N GLY A 182 3.84 -12.14 6.90
CA GLY A 182 4.72 -12.97 6.08
C GLY A 182 5.54 -12.14 5.10
N ARG A 183 5.98 -12.75 4.01
CA ARG A 183 6.67 -12.05 2.91
C ARG A 183 5.67 -11.20 2.11
N LEU A 184 6.02 -9.95 1.83
CA LEU A 184 5.15 -8.97 1.15
C LEU A 184 5.86 -8.39 -0.08
N CYS A 185 5.11 -8.18 -1.16
CA CYS A 185 5.50 -7.20 -2.17
C CYS A 185 5.01 -5.81 -1.77
N SER A 186 5.58 -4.77 -2.39
CA SER A 186 5.15 -3.39 -2.21
C SER A 186 3.67 -3.13 -2.47
N GLY A 187 3.07 -3.82 -3.44
CA GLY A 187 1.64 -3.72 -3.73
C GLY A 187 0.79 -4.16 -2.55
N CYS A 188 1.05 -5.36 -2.02
CA CYS A 188 0.37 -5.85 -0.82
C CYS A 188 0.64 -4.97 0.40
N PHE A 189 1.87 -4.46 0.56
CA PHE A 189 2.19 -3.50 1.61
C PHE A 189 1.33 -2.25 1.51
N LYS A 190 1.22 -1.63 0.32
CA LYS A 190 0.43 -0.41 0.10
C LYS A 190 -1.04 -0.61 0.43
N GLU A 191 -1.66 -1.69 -0.06
CA GLU A 191 -3.08 -1.95 0.19
C GLU A 191 -3.35 -2.26 1.68
N ALA A 192 -2.49 -3.08 2.31
CA ALA A 192 -2.58 -3.35 3.74
C ALA A 192 -2.35 -2.08 4.57
N TYR A 193 -1.39 -1.23 4.19
CA TYR A 193 -1.10 0.04 4.86
C TYR A 193 -2.35 0.94 4.93
N TYR A 194 -3.08 1.10 3.82
CA TYR A 194 -4.30 1.90 3.80
C TYR A 194 -5.42 1.27 4.61
N LEU A 195 -5.62 -0.05 4.51
CA LEU A 195 -6.63 -0.75 5.30
C LEU A 195 -6.36 -0.62 6.81
N LEU A 196 -5.12 -0.84 7.24
CA LEU A 196 -4.74 -0.79 8.66
C LEU A 196 -4.94 0.63 9.23
N ASN A 197 -4.55 1.66 8.49
CA ASN A 197 -4.79 3.05 8.90
C ASN A 197 -6.27 3.42 8.89
N PHE A 198 -7.05 2.93 7.93
CA PHE A 198 -8.50 3.09 7.90
C PHE A 198 -9.14 2.46 9.16
N MET A 199 -8.77 1.21 9.48
CA MET A 199 -9.23 0.51 10.69
C MET A 199 -8.85 1.29 11.96
N LYS A 200 -7.58 1.71 12.07
CA LYS A 200 -7.07 2.51 13.19
C LYS A 200 -7.86 3.80 13.38
N THR A 201 -8.18 4.49 12.28
CA THR A 201 -8.78 5.83 12.29
C THR A 201 -10.29 5.83 12.45
N HIS A 202 -10.98 4.98 11.68
CA HIS A 202 -12.44 5.02 11.52
C HIS A 202 -13.16 3.92 12.29
N MET A 203 -12.51 2.77 12.53
CA MET A 203 -13.13 1.62 13.20
C MET A 203 -12.77 1.54 14.68
N THR A 204 -12.14 2.56 15.26
CA THR A 204 -11.66 2.53 16.65
C THR A 204 -12.77 2.20 17.66
N LYS A 205 -14.01 2.66 17.41
CA LYS A 205 -15.16 2.39 18.29
C LYS A 205 -15.61 0.94 18.17
N ASP A 206 -15.76 0.44 16.95
CA ASP A 206 -16.21 -0.94 16.70
C ASP A 206 -15.19 -1.97 17.19
N LEU A 207 -13.91 -1.69 16.92
CA LEU A 207 -12.80 -2.55 17.34
C LEU A 207 -12.67 -2.66 18.87
N LYS A 208 -13.19 -1.71 19.65
CA LYS A 208 -13.25 -1.84 21.13
C LYS A 208 -14.21 -2.96 21.57
N TYR A 209 -15.27 -3.21 20.81
CA TYR A 209 -16.28 -4.23 21.13
C TYR A 209 -15.99 -5.57 20.46
N ILE A 210 -15.17 -5.58 19.41
CA ILE A 210 -14.69 -6.81 18.78
C ILE A 210 -13.69 -7.50 19.72
N ARG A 211 -13.89 -8.81 19.91
CA ARG A 211 -12.95 -9.67 20.63
C ARG A 211 -11.60 -9.64 19.90
N LYS A 212 -10.51 -9.76 20.67
CA LYS A 212 -9.15 -9.87 20.13
C LYS A 212 -9.10 -10.78 18.89
N GLN A 213 -8.51 -10.28 17.81
CA GLN A 213 -8.42 -10.93 16.51
C GLN A 213 -6.98 -10.91 16.00
N SER A 214 -6.60 -11.91 15.22
CA SER A 214 -5.33 -11.96 14.51
C SER A 214 -5.55 -11.65 13.04
N MET A 215 -4.72 -10.78 12.45
CA MET A 215 -4.76 -10.44 11.02
C MET A 215 -3.47 -10.93 10.37
N LEU A 216 -3.61 -11.86 9.43
CA LEU A 216 -2.50 -12.48 8.70
C LEU A 216 -2.36 -11.83 7.32
N ILE A 217 -1.17 -11.32 7.00
CA ILE A 217 -0.89 -10.61 5.74
C ILE A 217 0.38 -11.16 5.12
N GLY A 218 0.37 -11.35 3.79
CA GLY A 218 1.54 -11.79 3.03
C GLY A 218 1.70 -13.30 2.95
N GLU A 219 2.76 -13.74 2.28
CA GLU A 219 3.01 -15.16 2.04
C GLU A 219 3.70 -15.81 3.26
N ASN A 220 3.18 -16.98 3.67
CA ASN A 220 3.63 -17.74 4.84
C ASN A 220 3.69 -16.87 6.12
N PRO A 221 2.59 -16.20 6.50
CA PRO A 221 2.56 -15.45 7.76
C PRO A 221 2.69 -16.43 8.94
N PRO A 222 3.27 -15.98 10.08
CA PRO A 222 3.30 -16.78 11.30
C PRO A 222 1.89 -17.25 11.72
N GLU A 223 1.83 -18.33 12.50
CA GLU A 223 0.57 -18.77 13.06
C GLU A 223 -0.05 -17.71 13.98
N PRO A 224 -1.37 -17.53 13.95
CA PRO A 224 -2.04 -16.54 14.77
C PRO A 224 -1.97 -16.92 16.25
N ASP A 225 -1.64 -15.94 17.09
CA ASP A 225 -1.73 -16.10 18.56
C ASP A 225 -3.17 -16.43 19.01
N ILE A 226 -4.17 -15.99 18.23
CA ILE A 226 -5.59 -16.16 18.53
C ILE A 226 -6.29 -16.86 17.38
N VAL A 227 -6.48 -18.17 17.55
CA VAL A 227 -7.09 -19.06 16.55
C VAL A 227 -8.59 -18.84 16.34
N LYS A 228 -9.28 -18.20 17.30
CA LYS A 228 -10.75 -18.04 17.24
C LYS A 228 -11.24 -17.01 16.23
N ASN A 229 -10.48 -15.92 16.05
CA ASN A 229 -10.86 -14.77 15.22
C ASN A 229 -9.68 -14.42 14.32
N VAL A 230 -9.61 -15.02 13.14
CA VAL A 230 -8.50 -14.84 12.20
C VAL A 230 -9.01 -14.17 10.93
N ILE A 231 -8.44 -13.00 10.61
CA ILE A 231 -8.62 -12.30 9.34
C ILE A 231 -7.42 -12.61 8.46
N ILE A 232 -7.65 -12.95 7.20
CA ILE A 232 -6.59 -13.31 6.27
C ILE A 232 -6.70 -12.39 5.07
N PHE A 233 -5.66 -11.61 4.82
CA PHE A 233 -5.66 -10.55 3.83
C PHE A 233 -4.73 -10.87 2.65
N GLY A 234 -5.32 -10.93 1.46
CA GLY A 234 -4.63 -11.10 0.19
C GLY A 234 -4.40 -12.56 -0.21
N ASP A 235 -4.34 -12.79 -1.53
CA ASP A 235 -4.24 -14.14 -2.11
C ASP A 235 -3.01 -14.92 -1.65
N CYS A 236 -1.88 -14.24 -1.43
CA CYS A 236 -0.66 -14.91 -0.97
C CYS A 236 -0.85 -15.50 0.43
N ALA A 237 -1.49 -14.75 1.34
CA ALA A 237 -1.83 -15.25 2.68
C ALA A 237 -2.87 -16.36 2.59
N VAL A 238 -3.89 -16.19 1.74
CA VAL A 238 -4.93 -17.20 1.54
C VAL A 238 -4.35 -18.52 1.05
N ASN A 239 -3.45 -18.48 0.06
CA ASN A 239 -2.88 -19.67 -0.55
C ASN A 239 -1.84 -20.36 0.33
N SER A 240 -0.94 -19.61 0.97
CA SER A 240 0.10 -20.18 1.83
C SER A 240 -0.45 -20.83 3.10
N THR A 241 -1.53 -20.27 3.65
CA THR A 241 -2.11 -20.77 4.91
C THR A 241 -3.13 -21.90 4.73
N LYS A 242 -3.37 -22.39 3.50
CA LYS A 242 -4.44 -23.37 3.22
C LYS A 242 -4.41 -24.62 4.11
N ASN A 243 -3.21 -25.08 4.45
CA ASN A 243 -3.01 -26.31 5.20
C ASN A 243 -2.68 -26.08 6.68
N HIS A 244 -2.78 -24.84 7.18
CA HIS A 244 -2.51 -24.56 8.59
C HIS A 244 -3.66 -25.05 9.47
N ASP A 245 -3.35 -25.51 10.68
CA ASP A 245 -4.31 -26.11 11.60
C ASP A 245 -5.47 -25.16 11.95
N PHE A 246 -5.21 -23.85 12.05
CA PHE A 246 -6.25 -22.85 12.34
C PHE A 246 -7.29 -22.69 11.21
N ARG A 247 -7.03 -23.19 9.99
CA ARG A 247 -8.04 -23.27 8.90
C ARG A 247 -9.03 -24.40 9.10
N TYR A 248 -8.63 -25.43 9.83
CA TYR A 248 -9.45 -26.60 10.08
C TYR A 248 -10.12 -26.44 11.43
N THR A 249 -11.38 -26.04 11.42
CA THR A 249 -12.17 -26.06 12.65
C THR A 249 -12.29 -27.53 13.08
N GLN A 250 -11.63 -27.92 14.17
CA GLN A 250 -12.05 -29.11 14.90
C GLN A 250 -13.46 -28.81 15.41
N ALA A 251 -14.47 -29.32 14.72
CA ALA A 251 -15.80 -29.42 15.30
C ALA A 251 -15.62 -30.22 16.59
N GLN A 252 -15.57 -29.54 17.73
CA GLN A 252 -15.79 -30.20 19.00
C GLN A 252 -17.12 -30.92 18.82
N LYS A 253 -17.08 -32.26 18.83
CA LYS A 253 -18.27 -33.05 19.09
C LYS A 253 -18.82 -32.49 20.38
N LYS A 254 -19.80 -31.58 20.31
CA LYS A 254 -20.68 -31.33 21.43
C LYS A 254 -21.21 -32.71 21.75
N ASP A 255 -20.85 -33.24 22.91
CA ASP A 255 -21.54 -34.39 23.45
C ASP A 255 -23.02 -34.08 23.35
N ASN A 256 -23.72 -34.87 22.53
CA ASN A 256 -25.13 -34.70 22.27
C ASN A 256 -25.83 -34.68 23.64
N PRO A 257 -26.45 -33.56 24.08
CA PRO A 257 -27.29 -33.57 25.27
C PRO A 257 -28.50 -34.50 25.10
N ILE A 258 -28.74 -34.96 23.87
CA ILE A 258 -29.86 -35.78 23.44
C ILE A 258 -29.72 -37.24 23.88
N LYS A 259 -28.53 -37.73 24.25
CA LYS A 259 -28.42 -39.10 24.80
C LYS A 259 -29.04 -39.26 26.20
N THR A 260 -29.26 -38.18 26.93
CA THR A 260 -29.90 -38.22 28.26
C THR A 260 -31.44 -38.18 28.18
N ILE A 261 -32.02 -37.91 27.01
CA ILE A 261 -33.48 -37.83 26.81
C ILE A 261 -34.02 -38.97 25.93
N GLN A 262 -33.16 -39.67 25.19
CA GLN A 262 -33.53 -40.82 24.34
C GLN A 262 -33.96 -42.10 25.12
N GLY A 263 -33.96 -42.06 26.46
CA GLY A 263 -34.57 -43.11 27.28
C GLY A 263 -36.11 -43.08 27.32
N LYS A 264 -36.78 -42.04 26.81
CA LYS A 264 -38.25 -41.89 27.02
C LYS A 264 -39.15 -41.69 25.81
N ILE A 265 -38.68 -41.55 24.56
CA ILE A 265 -39.60 -41.43 23.42
C ILE A 265 -39.11 -42.23 22.21
N LYS A 266 -39.57 -43.49 22.12
CA LYS A 266 -39.66 -44.23 20.86
C LYS A 266 -40.96 -43.84 20.17
N LYS A 267 -40.89 -43.21 18.99
CA LYS A 267 -41.50 -43.68 17.73
C LYS A 267 -41.62 -42.54 16.69
N ASN A 268 -41.08 -42.87 15.52
CA ASN A 268 -41.51 -42.51 14.16
C ASN A 268 -41.17 -41.14 13.56
N ASN A 269 -40.52 -41.31 12.39
CA ASN A 269 -40.57 -40.54 11.15
C ASN A 269 -39.58 -39.38 10.96
N SER A 270 -38.50 -39.78 10.26
CA SER A 270 -37.78 -39.12 9.18
C SER A 270 -38.14 -37.66 8.87
N TYR A 271 -37.22 -36.76 9.22
CA TYR A 271 -36.89 -35.60 8.39
C TYR A 271 -35.36 -35.41 8.43
N GLN A 272 -34.72 -35.55 7.26
CA GLN A 272 -33.35 -35.12 7.04
C GLN A 272 -33.31 -33.59 7.13
N ASN A 273 -32.62 -33.05 8.13
CA ASN A 273 -32.16 -31.67 8.13
C ASN A 273 -30.64 -31.67 8.30
N GLN A 274 -29.93 -31.46 7.18
CA GLN A 274 -28.54 -31.02 7.21
C GLN A 274 -28.52 -29.57 7.71
N ILE A 275 -28.13 -29.36 8.96
CA ILE A 275 -27.82 -28.03 9.48
C ILE A 275 -26.31 -27.84 9.31
N GLN A 276 -25.94 -27.08 8.28
CA GLN A 276 -24.58 -26.65 8.01
C GLN A 276 -24.34 -25.34 8.78
N LEU A 277 -23.69 -25.42 9.93
CA LEU A 277 -23.28 -24.24 10.70
C LEU A 277 -21.95 -23.72 10.13
N TYR A 278 -22.02 -22.68 9.30
CA TYR A 278 -20.85 -21.92 8.84
C TYR A 278 -20.38 -20.98 9.96
N GLN A 279 -19.08 -21.04 10.31
CA GLN A 279 -18.42 -19.87 10.88
C GLN A 279 -18.11 -18.90 9.74
N GLU A 280 -18.45 -17.63 9.92
CA GLU A 280 -18.17 -16.57 8.96
C GLU A 280 -16.66 -16.30 8.91
N TYR A 281 -15.98 -16.92 7.95
CA TYR A 281 -14.69 -16.44 7.48
C TYR A 281 -14.95 -15.24 6.58
N PHE A 282 -14.56 -14.05 7.00
CA PHE A 282 -14.54 -12.90 6.10
C PHE A 282 -13.31 -13.01 5.20
N VAL A 283 -13.46 -13.72 4.08
CA VAL A 283 -12.47 -13.73 3.00
C VAL A 283 -12.72 -12.50 2.14
N ALA A 284 -11.95 -11.44 2.36
CA ALA A 284 -11.93 -10.31 1.45
C ALA A 284 -11.14 -10.71 0.20
N HIS A 285 -11.85 -11.08 -0.87
CA HIS A 285 -11.29 -11.17 -2.21
C HIS A 285 -11.28 -9.77 -2.84
N LEU A 286 -10.13 -9.36 -3.39
CA LEU A 286 -9.98 -8.19 -4.25
C LEU A 286 -9.61 -8.66 -5.65
#